data_AF-A0A3D1R5N5-F1
#
_entry.id   AF-A0A3D1R5N5-F1
#
_cell.length_a   1.000
_cell.length_b   1.000
_cell.length_c   1.000
_cell.angle_alpha   90.00
_cell.angle_beta   90.00
_cell.angle_gamma   90.00
#
_symmetry.space_group_name_H-M   'P 1'
#
loop_
_entity.id
_entity.type
_entity.pdbx_description
1 polymer ?
#
loop_
_entity_poly.entity_id
_entity_poly.type
_entity_poly.pdbx_seq_one_letter_code
_entity_poly.pdbx_strand_id
1 'polypeptide(L)' 'LDEPTTGLDPQSRRQLWDVVSDMKAEGRTVLLTTHYMDEAERLCDRVAIIDRGKVIAQGTPRELIT' A
#
# COMPACT_ATOMS: atom_id res chain seq x y z
N LEU A 1 7.05 5.43 1.14
CA LEU A 1 6.60 6.22 -0.02
C LEU A 1 5.30 6.89 0.39
N ASP A 2 5.25 8.22 0.30
CA ASP A 2 4.02 8.95 0.64
C ASP A 2 3.17 9.13 -0.61
N GLU A 3 2.02 8.48 -0.68
CA GLU A 3 1.09 8.48 -1.83
C GLU A 3 1.76 8.36 -3.23
N PRO A 4 2.55 7.31 -3.50
CA PRO A 4 3.41 7.28 -4.69
C PRO A 4 2.69 7.11 -6.04
N THR A 5 1.38 6.90 -6.03
CA THR A 5 0.55 6.70 -7.23
C THR A 5 -0.39 7.86 -7.51
N THR A 6 -0.46 8.87 -6.62
CA THR A 6 -1.30 10.04 -6.80
C THR A 6 -0.90 10.79 -8.08
N GLY A 7 -1.86 10.97 -8.99
CA GLY A 7 -1.68 11.67 -10.26
C GLY A 7 -1.03 10.85 -11.38
N LEU A 8 -0.73 9.57 -11.15
CA LEU A 8 -0.27 8.66 -12.21
C LEU A 8 -1.45 8.16 -13.05
N ASP A 9 -1.22 7.98 -14.35
CA ASP A 9 -2.14 7.27 -15.20
C ASP A 9 -2.17 5.77 -14.86
N PRO A 10 -3.19 5.01 -15.31
CA PRO A 10 -3.34 3.60 -14.96
C PRO A 10 -2.14 2.71 -15.32
N GLN A 11 -1.34 3.05 -16.34
CA GLN A 11 -0.17 2.28 -16.73
C GLN A 11 1.00 2.55 -15.80
N SER A 12 1.32 3.81 -15.53
CA SER A 12 2.40 4.17 -14.60
C SER A 12 2.14 3.68 -13.17
N ARG A 13 0.87 3.67 -12.74
CA ARG A 13 0.48 3.07 -11.45
C ARG A 13 0.83 1.58 -11.36
N ARG A 14 0.56 0.80 -12.42
CA ARG A 14 0.91 -0.63 -12.46
C ARG A 14 2.42 -0.84 -12.43
N GLN A 15 3.19 -0.02 -13.15
CA GLN A 15 4.65 -0.09 -13.11
C GLN A 15 5.20 0.14 -11.70
N LEU A 16 4.64 1.11 -10.96
CA LEU A 16 5.02 1.30 -9.55
C LEU A 16 4.71 0.06 -8.71
N TRP A 17 3.55 -0.55 -8.90
CA TRP A 17 3.17 -1.77 -8.18
C TRP A 17 4.14 -2.93 -8.44
N ASP A 18 4.61 -3.07 -9.68
CA ASP A 18 5.61 -4.07 -10.05
C ASP A 18 6.93 -3.80 -9.31
N VAL A 19 7.41 -2.55 -9.31
CA VAL A 19 8.63 -2.14 -8.58
C VAL A 19 8.53 -2.41 -7.07
N VAL A 20 7.38 -2.13 -6.44
CA VAL A 20 7.15 -2.43 -5.03
C VAL A 20 7.16 -3.94 -4.76
N SER A 21 6.57 -4.72 -5.67
CA SER A 21 6.53 -6.18 -5.57
C SER A 21 7.93 -6.78 -5.70
N ASP A 22 8.76 -6.27 -6.60
CA ASP A 22 10.15 -6.71 -6.78
C ASP A 22 10.99 -6.42 -5.51
N MET A 23 10.88 -5.20 -4.95
CA MET A 23 11.56 -4.87 -3.69
C MET A 23 11.17 -5.80 -2.54
N LYS A 24 9.89 -6.16 -2.46
CA LYS A 24 9.40 -7.12 -1.46
C LYS A 24 9.96 -8.53 -1.71
N ALA A 25 10.02 -8.97 -2.96
CA ALA A 25 10.59 -10.27 -3.35
C ALA A 25 12.10 -10.37 -3.02
N GLU A 26 12.82 -9.25 -3.08
CA GLU A 26 14.21 -9.11 -2.64
C GLU A 26 14.37 -9.13 -1.10
N GLY A 27 13.27 -9.25 -0.34
CA GLY A 27 13.28 -9.27 1.13
C GLY A 27 13.34 -7.88 1.77
N ARG A 28 13.09 -6.80 1.00
CA ARG A 28 13.11 -5.44 1.53
C ARG A 28 11.77 -5.13 2.20
N THR A 29 11.81 -4.43 3.33
CA THR A 29 10.61 -3.89 3.96
C THR A 29 10.23 -2.56 3.30
N VAL A 30 8.97 -2.45 2.87
CA VAL A 30 8.42 -1.25 2.22
C VAL A 30 7.34 -0.65 3.12
N LEU A 31 7.46 0.65 3.41
CA LEU A 31 6.37 1.43 4.02
C LEU A 31 5.68 2.23 2.92
N LEU A 32 4.41 1.94 2.69
CA LEU A 32 3.55 2.59 1.71
C LEU A 32 2.42 3.33 2.45
N THR A 33 2.19 4.60 2.12
CA THR A 33 0.93 5.28 2.44
C THR A 33 0.14 5.43 1.15
N THR A 34 -1.17 5.23 1.24
CA THR A 34 -2.08 5.36 0.13
C THR A 34 -3.49 5.55 0.67
N HIS A 35 -4.31 6.31 -0.05
CA HIS A 35 -5.75 6.38 0.16
C HIS A 35 -6.53 5.43 -0.77
N TYR A 36 -5.82 4.73 -1.66
CA TYR A 36 -6.36 3.73 -2.58
C TYR A 36 -6.39 2.35 -1.92
N MET A 37 -7.58 1.88 -1.54
CA MET A 37 -7.73 0.58 -0.85
C MET A 37 -7.31 -0.61 -1.72
N ASP A 38 -7.46 -0.52 -3.05
CA ASP A 38 -6.97 -1.53 -4.02
C ASP A 38 -5.45 -1.69 -3.99
N GLU A 39 -4.71 -0.62 -3.71
CA GLU A 39 -3.26 -0.68 -3.54
C GLU A 39 -2.86 -1.34 -2.24
N ALA A 40 -3.53 -0.94 -1.15
CA ALA A 40 -3.30 -1.54 0.16
C ALA A 40 -3.62 -3.04 0.15
N GLU A 41 -4.67 -3.46 -0.55
CA GLU A 41 -5.03 -4.86 -0.72
C GLU A 41 -3.99 -5.63 -1.54
N ARG A 42 -3.49 -5.06 -2.63
CA ARG A 42 -2.60 -5.77 -3.55
C ARG A 42 -1.14 -5.82 -3.10
N LEU A 43 -0.64 -4.78 -2.43
CA LEU A 43 0.79 -4.62 -2.16
C LEU A 43 1.19 -4.89 -0.71
N CYS A 44 0.30 -4.65 0.25
CA CYS A 44 0.66 -4.67 1.67
C CYS A 44 0.43 -6.04 2.30
N ASP A 45 1.37 -6.49 3.13
CA ASP A 45 1.16 -7.65 4.01
C ASP A 45 0.35 -7.27 5.26
N ARG A 46 0.46 -6.01 5.68
CA ARG A 46 -0.21 -5.42 6.84
C ARG A 46 -0.63 -4.00 6.51
N VAL A 47 -1.79 -3.61 7.02
CA VAL A 47 -2.39 -2.29 6.85
C VAL A 47 -2.65 -1.69 8.23
N ALA A 48 -2.38 -0.40 8.38
CA ALA A 48 -2.77 0.41 9.53
C ALA A 48 -3.64 1.56 9.04
N ILE A 49 -4.83 1.71 9.61
CA ILE A 49 -5.74 2.81 9.31
C ILE A 49 -5.49 3.93 10.32
N ILE A 50 -5.20 5.13 9.83
CA ILE A 50 -4.89 6.30 10.65
C ILE A 50 -6.02 7.33 10.51
N ASP A 51 -6.60 7.75 11.64
CA ASP A 51 -7.52 8.88 11.74
C ASP A 51 -7.02 9.86 12.81
N ARG A 52 -6.99 11.17 12.47
CA ARG A 52 -6.52 12.26 13.35
C ARG A 52 -5.21 11.96 14.08
N GLY A 53 -4.23 11.39 13.36
CA GLY A 53 -2.90 11.08 13.89
C GLY A 53 -2.85 9.87 14.83
N LYS A 54 -3.90 9.05 14.89
CA LYS A 54 -3.95 7.82 15.67
C LYS A 54 -4.23 6.61 14.78
N VAL A 55 -3.55 5.49 15.07
CA VAL A 55 -3.88 4.20 14.47
C VAL A 55 -5.18 3.71 15.09
N ILE A 56 -6.24 3.63 14.30
CA ILE A 56 -7.57 3.19 14.75
C ILE A 56 -7.84 1.72 14.44
N ALA A 57 -7.11 1.12 13.48
CA ALA A 57 -7.15 -0.30 13.18
C ALA A 57 -5.82 -0.75 12.57
N GLN A 58 -5.44 -2.01 12.79
CA GLN A 58 -4.25 -2.61 12.20
C GLN A 58 -4.43 -4.12 12.04
N GLY A 59 -4.08 -4.65 10.87
CA GLY A 59 -4.30 -6.06 10.53
C GLY A 59 -3.75 -6.38 9.15
N THR A 60 -4.01 -7.58 8.66
CA THR A 60 -3.82 -7.96 7.26
C THR A 60 -4.86 -7.26 6.39
N PRO A 61 -4.63 -7.08 5.07
CA PRO A 61 -5.63 -6.51 4.18
C PRO A 61 -6.98 -7.27 4.24
N ARG A 62 -6.93 -8.60 4.36
CA ARG A 62 -8.11 -9.45 4.48
C ARG A 62 -8.95 -9.18 5.74
N GLU A 63 -8.33 -8.71 6.82
CA GLU A 63 -9.04 -8.38 8.06
C GLU A 63 -9.67 -6.99 8.02
N LEU A 64 -9.22 -6.10 7.13
CA LEU A 64 -9.53 -4.68 7.18
C LEU A 64 -10.24 -4.11 5.93
N ILE A 65 -10.08 -4.75 4.77
CA ILE A 65 -10.55 -4.24 3.47
C ILE A 65 -11.59 -5.18 2.83
N THR A 66 -11.39 -6.50 2.97
CA THR A 66 -12.30 -7.55 2.47
C THR A 66 -13.42 -7.84 3.47
#